data_AF-A0A455UFB9-F1
#
_entry.id   AF-A0A455UFB9-F1
#
_cell.length_a   1.000
_cell.length_b   1.000
_cell.length_c   1.000
_cell.angle_alpha   90.00
_cell.angle_beta   90.00
_cell.angle_gamma   90.00
#
_symmetry.space_group_name_H-M   'P 1'
#
loop_
_entity.id
_entity.type
_entity.pdbx_description
1 polymer ?
#
loop_
_entity_poly.entity_id
_entity_poly.type
_entity_poly.pdbx_seq_one_letter_code
_entity_poly.pdbx_strand_id
1 'polypeptide(L)'
;MSNLPANLHYAESHEWVLDNKDGTVTVGITDHAQQALGDVVFVELPEVGTELSKGQEFGVIESVKAASDLYSPVNGEVIEVNESLEDALKQSMKRLIKAAGS
;
A
#
# COMPACT_ATOMS: atom_id res chain seq x y z
N MET A 1 9.70 0.03 19.72
CA MET A 1 8.26 0.12 20.02
C MET A 1 7.60 0.84 18.86
N SER A 2 6.77 0.14 18.09
CA SER A 2 6.10 0.67 16.91
C SER A 2 5.07 1.70 17.36
N ASN A 3 5.36 2.98 17.12
CA ASN A 3 4.44 4.07 17.42
C ASN A 3 3.37 4.06 16.32
N LEU A 4 2.32 3.27 16.51
CA LEU A 4 1.22 3.21 15.55
C LEU A 4 0.40 4.50 15.68
N PRO A 5 0.28 5.31 14.62
CA PRO A 5 -0.53 6.52 14.65
C PRO A 5 -1.99 6.16 14.99
N ALA A 6 -2.66 6.97 15.81
CA ALA A 6 -4.06 6.74 16.20
C ALA A 6 -5.06 6.79 15.03
N ASN A 7 -4.60 7.22 13.86
CA ASN A 7 -5.28 7.39 12.59
C ASN A 7 -4.92 6.28 11.58
N LEU A 8 -4.50 5.11 12.07
CA LEU A 8 -4.17 3.95 11.27
C LEU A 8 -5.29 2.90 11.35
N HIS A 9 -5.84 2.54 10.19
CA HIS A 9 -6.85 1.52 10.02
C HIS A 9 -6.25 0.33 9.25
N TYR A 10 -6.83 -0.87 9.40
CA TYR A 10 -6.33 -2.08 8.78
C TYR A 10 -7.43 -2.80 7.99
N ALA A 11 -7.07 -3.34 6.84
CA ALA A 11 -7.89 -4.25 6.06
C ALA A 11 -7.61 -5.70 6.46
N GLU A 12 -8.59 -6.59 6.24
CA GLU A 12 -8.40 -8.04 6.46
C GLU A 12 -7.36 -8.64 5.51
N SER A 13 -7.17 -8.03 4.34
CA SER A 13 -6.17 -8.37 3.32
C SER A 13 -4.75 -7.89 3.65
N HIS A 14 -4.51 -7.41 4.88
CA HIS A 14 -3.20 -6.99 5.39
C HIS A 14 -2.63 -5.68 4.83
N GLU A 15 -3.44 -4.85 4.20
CA GLU A 15 -3.15 -3.43 3.98
C GLU A 15 -3.54 -2.59 5.19
N TRP A 16 -2.93 -1.42 5.31
CA TRP A 16 -3.31 -0.39 6.25
C TRP A 16 -3.60 0.92 5.53
N VAL A 17 -4.38 1.78 6.20
CA VAL A 17 -4.73 3.13 5.77
C VAL A 17 -4.35 4.11 6.87
N LEU A 18 -3.50 5.09 6.53
CA LEU A 18 -3.20 6.22 7.40
C LEU A 18 -3.96 7.44 6.89
N ASP A 19 -4.89 7.96 7.69
CA ASP A 19 -5.58 9.21 7.39
C ASP A 19 -4.64 10.40 7.63
N ASN A 20 -4.25 11.12 6.59
CA ASN A 20 -3.31 12.24 6.69
C ASN A 20 -3.94 13.53 7.26
N LYS A 21 -5.26 13.53 7.51
CA LYS A 21 -6.07 14.66 8.02
C LYS A 21 -6.09 15.88 7.09
N ASP A 22 -5.82 15.68 5.82
CA ASP A 22 -5.84 16.69 4.76
C ASP A 22 -6.79 16.31 3.60
N GLY A 23 -7.67 15.33 3.83
CA GLY A 23 -8.55 14.75 2.79
C GLY A 23 -7.89 13.62 1.98
N THR A 24 -6.65 13.27 2.30
CA THR A 24 -5.94 12.16 1.67
C THR A 24 -5.64 11.04 2.66
N VAL A 25 -5.39 9.87 2.11
CA VAL A 25 -4.92 8.71 2.86
C VAL A 25 -3.65 8.15 2.24
N THR A 26 -2.80 7.55 3.07
CA THR A 26 -1.68 6.73 2.61
C THR A 26 -2.01 5.26 2.82
N VAL A 27 -1.74 4.44 1.82
CA VAL A 27 -1.96 2.99 1.86
C VAL A 27 -0.62 2.26 1.82
N GLY A 28 -0.53 1.17 2.56
CA GLY A 28 0.60 0.25 2.49
C GLY A 28 0.31 -1.11 3.10
N ILE A 29 1.30 -1.99 3.16
CA ILE A 29 1.14 -3.33 3.76
C ILE A 29 1.59 -3.37 5.22
N THR A 30 0.98 -4.26 6.01
CA THR A 30 1.36 -4.48 7.40
C THR A 30 2.76 -5.09 7.54
N ASP A 31 3.39 -4.87 8.69
CA ASP A 31 4.67 -5.52 9.03
C ASP A 31 4.58 -7.05 8.98
N HIS A 32 3.40 -7.62 9.29
CA HIS A 32 3.14 -9.05 9.19
C HIS A 32 3.18 -9.52 7.73
N ALA A 33 2.45 -8.84 6.82
CA ALA A 33 2.49 -9.17 5.40
C ALA A 33 3.90 -9.06 4.82
N GLN A 34 4.62 -7.99 5.15
CA GLN A 34 6.01 -7.84 4.70
C GLN A 34 6.90 -8.99 5.18
N GLN A 35 6.78 -9.42 6.43
CA GLN A 35 7.56 -10.55 6.96
C GLN A 35 7.16 -11.89 6.33
N ALA A 36 5.87 -12.09 6.03
CA ALA A 36 5.37 -13.29 5.38
C ALA A 36 5.89 -13.42 3.94
N LEU A 37 5.94 -12.31 3.20
CA LEU A 37 6.52 -12.24 1.85
C LEU A 37 8.04 -12.44 1.89
N GLY A 38 8.72 -11.83 2.86
CA GLY A 38 10.18 -11.88 2.97
C GLY A 38 10.86 -10.95 1.97
N ASP A 39 11.86 -11.47 1.24
CA ASP A 39 12.64 -10.65 0.30
C ASP A 39 11.82 -10.38 -0.96
N VAL A 40 11.26 -9.18 -1.02
CA VAL A 40 10.50 -8.68 -2.17
C VAL A 40 11.45 -8.34 -3.32
N VAL A 41 11.06 -8.77 -4.52
CA VAL A 41 11.82 -8.63 -5.76
C VAL A 41 11.08 -7.81 -6.82
N PHE A 42 9.78 -7.60 -6.66
CA PHE A 42 8.98 -6.81 -7.58
C PHE A 42 7.74 -6.23 -6.90
N VAL A 43 7.33 -5.03 -7.32
CA VAL A 43 6.06 -4.40 -6.97
C VAL A 43 5.52 -3.72 -8.23
N GLU A 44 4.26 -3.96 -8.52
CA GLU A 44 3.49 -3.20 -9.51
C GLU A 44 2.52 -2.28 -8.79
N LEU A 45 2.53 -1.00 -9.14
CA LEU A 45 1.65 0.03 -8.58
C LEU A 45 0.81 0.65 -9.71
N PRO A 46 -0.37 1.21 -9.39
CA PRO A 46 -1.23 1.85 -10.38
C PRO A 46 -0.62 3.18 -10.81
N GLU A 47 -1.05 3.72 -11.95
CA GLU A 47 -0.65 5.06 -12.38
C GLU A 47 -1.34 6.15 -11.52
N VAL A 48 -0.66 7.27 -11.31
CA VAL A 48 -1.30 8.48 -10.76
C VAL A 48 -2.46 8.91 -11.67
N GLY A 49 -3.60 9.22 -11.07
CA GLY A 49 -4.86 9.49 -11.77
C GLY A 49 -5.78 8.28 -11.88
N THR A 50 -5.35 7.09 -11.43
CA THR A 50 -6.20 5.89 -11.41
C THR A 50 -7.29 6.02 -10.36
N GLU A 51 -8.54 5.81 -10.78
CA GLU A 51 -9.69 5.68 -9.88
C GLU A 51 -9.77 4.27 -9.30
N LEU A 52 -9.81 4.18 -7.97
CA LEU A 52 -9.91 2.93 -7.23
C LEU A 52 -11.21 2.86 -6.44
N SER A 53 -11.86 1.70 -6.52
CA SER A 53 -12.97 1.33 -5.63
C SER A 53 -12.48 0.46 -4.48
N LYS A 54 -13.14 0.52 -3.32
CA LYS A 54 -12.83 -0.37 -2.20
C LYS A 54 -12.97 -1.83 -2.61
N GLY A 55 -11.94 -2.63 -2.34
CA GLY A 55 -11.82 -4.04 -2.72
C GLY A 55 -11.33 -4.26 -4.15
N GLN A 56 -11.11 -3.21 -4.94
CA GLN A 56 -10.50 -3.31 -6.26
C GLN A 56 -9.01 -3.62 -6.13
N GLU A 57 -8.53 -4.56 -6.92
CA GLU A 57 -7.10 -4.81 -7.10
C GLU A 57 -6.44 -3.59 -7.75
N PHE A 58 -5.33 -3.13 -7.18
CA PHE A 58 -4.58 -1.98 -7.73
C PHE A 58 -3.13 -2.31 -8.10
N GLY A 59 -2.64 -3.50 -7.75
CA GLY A 59 -1.26 -3.88 -8.00
C GLY A 59 -0.92 -5.24 -7.42
N VAL A 60 0.34 -5.63 -7.58
CA VAL A 60 0.87 -6.92 -7.11
C VAL A 60 2.21 -6.70 -6.41
N ILE A 61 2.48 -7.49 -5.38
CA ILE A 61 3.76 -7.56 -4.68
C ILE A 61 4.33 -8.97 -4.77
N GLU A 62 5.55 -9.10 -5.28
CA GLU A 62 6.22 -10.38 -5.44
C GLU A 62 7.53 -10.47 -4.68
N SER A 63 7.75 -11.63 -4.09
CA SER A 63 8.98 -12.03 -3.41
C SER A 63 9.55 -13.27 -4.06
N VAL A 64 10.74 -13.68 -3.63
CA VAL A 64 11.32 -14.97 -4.04
C VAL A 64 10.50 -16.19 -3.59
N LYS A 65 9.50 -16.00 -2.71
CA LYS A 65 8.71 -17.09 -2.11
C LYS A 65 7.24 -17.10 -2.52
N ALA A 66 6.67 -15.94 -2.78
CA ALA A 66 5.24 -15.75 -2.97
C ALA A 66 4.96 -14.46 -3.75
N ALA A 67 3.82 -14.45 -4.43
CA ALA A 67 3.17 -13.25 -4.98
C ALA A 67 1.86 -13.01 -4.21
N SER A 68 1.49 -11.75 -4.04
CA SER A 68 0.22 -11.34 -3.45
C SER A 68 -0.35 -10.15 -4.21
N ASP A 69 -1.64 -10.20 -4.50
CA ASP A 69 -2.37 -9.06 -5.03
C ASP A 69 -2.54 -8.01 -3.91
N LEU A 70 -2.70 -6.75 -4.31
CA LEU A 70 -2.93 -5.61 -3.43
C LEU A 70 -4.33 -5.03 -3.70
N TYR A 71 -5.13 -4.90 -2.64
CA TYR A 71 -6.51 -4.43 -2.78
C TYR A 71 -6.72 -3.07 -2.14
N SER A 72 -7.47 -2.20 -2.81
CA SER A 72 -7.71 -0.86 -2.31
C SER A 72 -8.63 -0.93 -1.08
N PRO A 73 -8.19 -0.40 0.08
CA PRO A 73 -9.04 -0.40 1.28
C PRO A 73 -10.12 0.70 1.26
N VAL A 74 -10.05 1.63 0.28
CA VAL A 74 -10.89 2.82 0.19
C VAL A 74 -11.33 3.09 -1.26
N ASN A 75 -12.31 3.99 -1.43
CA ASN A 75 -12.55 4.63 -2.73
C ASN A 75 -11.67 5.87 -2.85
N GLY A 76 -11.21 6.19 -4.05
CA GLY A 76 -10.49 7.43 -4.32
C GLY A 76 -9.60 7.37 -5.56
N GLU A 77 -8.99 8.51 -5.87
CA GLU A 77 -8.04 8.66 -6.96
C GLU A 77 -6.61 8.56 -6.41
N VAL A 78 -5.75 7.80 -7.09
CA VAL A 78 -4.31 7.73 -6.79
C VAL A 78 -3.64 9.05 -7.14
N ILE A 79 -3.06 9.73 -6.15
CA ILE A 79 -2.40 11.04 -6.35
C ILE A 79 -0.88 10.99 -6.21
N GLU A 80 -0.33 9.91 -5.65
CA GLU A 80 1.11 9.69 -5.49
C GLU A 80 1.37 8.19 -5.39
N VAL A 81 2.50 7.74 -5.95
CA VAL A 81 3.02 6.38 -5.79
C VAL A 81 4.44 6.42 -5.25
N ASN A 82 4.83 5.41 -4.49
CA ASN A 82 6.19 5.32 -3.95
C ASN A 82 7.16 4.74 -5.00
N GLU A 83 7.62 5.60 -5.90
CA GLU A 83 8.56 5.25 -6.99
C GLU A 83 9.88 4.64 -6.46
N SER A 84 10.26 4.92 -5.20
CA SER A 84 11.46 4.30 -4.60
C SER A 84 11.37 2.77 -4.48
N LEU A 85 10.17 2.20 -4.62
CA LEU A 85 9.97 0.75 -4.63
C LEU A 85 10.42 0.09 -5.92
N GLU A 86 10.43 0.80 -7.04
CA GLU A 86 10.91 0.25 -8.31
C GLU A 86 12.44 0.07 -8.29
N ASP A 87 13.15 0.99 -7.62
CA ASP A 87 14.61 1.00 -7.55
C ASP A 87 15.19 0.35 -6.27
N ALA A 88 14.46 0.35 -5.16
CA ALA A 88 14.97 -0.03 -3.83
C ALA A 88 13.93 -0.70 -2.92
N LEU A 89 13.57 -1.95 -3.24
CA LEU A 89 12.53 -2.75 -2.56
C LEU A 89 12.76 -3.06 -1.06
N LYS A 90 14.01 -3.02 -0.56
CA LYS A 90 14.35 -3.65 0.73
C LYS A 90 13.95 -2.89 1.99
N GLN A 91 13.45 -1.64 1.90
CA GLN A 91 13.19 -0.85 3.13
C GLN A 91 11.92 0.03 3.11
N SER A 92 11.25 0.21 1.98
CA SER A 92 10.21 1.25 1.80
C SER A 92 8.77 0.73 1.61
N MET A 93 8.52 -0.57 1.85
CA MET A 93 7.25 -1.24 1.51
C MET A 93 6.04 -0.80 2.33
N LYS A 94 6.28 -0.02 3.39
CA LYS A 94 5.23 0.45 4.27
C LYS A 94 4.37 1.50 3.59
N ARG A 95 4.83 2.20 2.55
CA ARG A 95 3.99 3.18 1.82
C ARG A 95 3.99 2.79 0.36
N LEU A 96 2.81 2.54 -0.19
CA LEU A 96 2.64 2.15 -1.59
C LEU A 96 2.08 3.33 -2.39
N ILE A 97 0.93 3.84 -1.97
CA ILE A 97 0.22 4.93 -2.67
C ILE A 97 -0.34 5.96 -1.70
N LYS A 98 -0.66 7.13 -2.23
CA LYS A 98 -1.52 8.14 -1.60
C LYS A 98 -2.77 8.31 -2.44
N ALA A 99 -3.94 8.35 -1.81
CA ALA A 99 -5.22 8.54 -2.48
C ALA A 99 -6.01 9.70 -1.86
N ALA A 100 -6.76 10.44 -2.68
CA ALA A 100 -7.71 11.44 -2.20
C ALA A 100 -9.11 10.82 -2.06
N GLY A 101 -9.78 11.07 -0.93
CA GLY A 101 -11.16 10.61 -0.74
C GLY A 101 -12.14 11.37 -1.65
N SER A 102 -13.06 10.64 -2.28
CA SER A 102 -14.21 11.21 -2.98
C SER A 102 -15.36 11.59 -2.04
#